data_AF-A0A929PA80-F1
#
_entry.id   AF-A0A929PA80-F1
#
_cell.length_a   1.000
_cell.length_b   1.000
_cell.length_c   1.000
_cell.angle_alpha   90.00
_cell.angle_beta   90.00
_cell.angle_gamma   90.00
#
_symmetry.space_group_name_H-M   'P 1'
#
loop_
_entity.id
_entity.type
_entity.pdbx_description
1 polymer ?
#
loop_
_entity_poly.entity_id
_entity_poly.type
_entity_poly.pdbx_seq_one_letter_code
_entity_poly.pdbx_strand_id
1 'polypeptide(L)'
;MESVDAQYRLMALALAATAYRASNGTYPGRAEDLLPDYLAEIPIDPFDGKPLKLKTLPGGLDLYSVGPEDKNWRIHFYLGRDLYEEKRVKPAREEFEKNTAGKSAVSH
;
A
#
# COMPACT_ATOMS: atom_id res chain seq x y z
N MET A 1 -2.21 -13.35 13.42
CA MET A 1 -3.23 -13.87 12.46
C MET A 1 -3.83 -12.72 11.65
N GLU A 2 -4.22 -11.62 12.30
CA GLU A 2 -4.82 -10.43 11.66
C GLU A 2 -3.95 -9.78 10.58
N SER A 3 -2.62 -9.66 10.77
CA SER A 3 -1.76 -9.04 9.75
C SER A 3 -1.73 -9.81 8.43
N VAL A 4 -1.80 -11.15 8.47
CA VAL A 4 -1.84 -11.99 7.27
C VAL A 4 -3.19 -11.83 6.56
N ASP A 5 -4.28 -11.76 7.32
CA ASP A 5 -5.62 -11.50 6.78
C ASP A 5 -5.70 -10.09 6.15
N ALA A 6 -5.15 -9.07 6.80
CA ALA A 6 -5.07 -7.72 6.26
C ALA A 6 -4.29 -7.68 4.93
N GLN A 7 -3.15 -8.38 4.85
CA GLN A 7 -2.37 -8.46 3.61
C GLN A 7 -3.13 -9.18 2.50
N TYR A 8 -3.79 -10.30 2.81
CA TYR A 8 -4.61 -11.03 1.85
C TYR A 8 -5.75 -10.16 1.29
N ARG A 9 -6.46 -9.44 2.16
CA ARG A 9 -7.55 -8.53 1.77
C ARG A 9 -7.05 -7.32 0.99
N LEU A 10 -5.88 -6.78 1.35
CA LEU A 10 -5.20 -5.73 0.57
C LEU A 10 -4.83 -6.22 -0.83
N MET A 11 -4.37 -7.47 -0.98
CA MET A 11 -4.09 -8.06 -2.31
C MET A 11 -5.36 -8.18 -3.15
N ALA A 12 -6.50 -8.57 -2.56
CA ALA A 12 -7.78 -8.61 -3.26
C ALA A 12 -8.20 -7.22 -3.75
N LEU A 13 -8.12 -6.20 -2.88
CA LEU A 13 -8.39 -4.80 -3.24
C LEU A 13 -7.44 -4.29 -4.33
N ALA A 14 -6.15 -4.66 -4.25
CA ALA A 14 -5.15 -4.29 -5.25
C ALA A 14 -5.43 -4.91 -6.62
N LEU A 15 -5.86 -6.17 -6.65
CA LEU A 15 -6.22 -6.86 -7.88
C LEU A 15 -7.42 -6.19 -8.55
N ALA A 16 -8.46 -5.87 -7.77
CA ALA A 16 -9.63 -5.13 -8.26
C ALA A 16 -9.25 -3.76 -8.84
N ALA A 17 -8.44 -2.99 -8.11
CA ALA A 17 -7.98 -1.68 -8.59
C ALA A 17 -7.09 -1.78 -9.85
N THR A 18 -6.32 -2.86 -9.98
CA THR A 18 -5.50 -3.12 -11.17
C THR A 18 -6.39 -3.46 -12.37
N ALA A 19 -7.42 -4.28 -12.18
CA ALA A 19 -8.40 -4.60 -13.22
C ALA A 19 -9.18 -3.36 -13.64
N TYR A 20 -9.64 -2.53 -12.69
CA TYR A 20 -10.27 -1.24 -12.99
C TYR A 20 -9.37 -0.37 -13.89
N ARG A 21 -8.08 -0.26 -13.54
CA ARG A 21 -7.14 0.52 -14.36
C ARG A 21 -6.93 -0.08 -15.74
N ALA A 22 -6.91 -1.40 -15.88
CA ALA A 22 -6.77 -2.05 -17.17
C ALA A 22 -7.95 -1.71 -18.10
N SER A 23 -9.17 -1.65 -17.57
CA SER A 23 -10.38 -1.34 -18.35
C SER A 23 -10.57 0.15 -18.61
N ASN A 24 -10.21 1.01 -17.65
CA ASN A 24 -10.51 2.45 -17.70
C ASN A 24 -9.29 3.34 -18.04
N GLY A 25 -8.08 2.77 -18.06
CA GLY A 25 -6.82 3.49 -18.29
C GLY A 25 -6.28 4.26 -17.08
N THR A 26 -7.10 4.48 -16.04
CA THR A 26 -6.73 5.22 -14.82
C THR A 26 -7.09 4.42 -13.57
N TYR A 27 -6.39 4.68 -12.46
CA TYR A 27 -6.78 4.10 -11.16
C TYR A 27 -8.13 4.66 -10.68
N PRO A 28 -8.90 3.91 -9.88
CA PRO A 28 -10.12 4.43 -9.25
C PRO A 28 -9.85 5.68 -8.40
N GLY A 29 -10.84 6.56 -8.28
CA GLY A 29 -10.77 7.76 -7.44
C GLY A 29 -11.09 7.49 -5.97
N ARG A 30 -11.90 6.46 -5.72
CA ARG A 30 -12.31 5.97 -4.39
C ARG A 30 -12.61 4.48 -4.44
N ALA A 31 -12.72 3.84 -3.27
CA ALA A 31 -12.93 2.39 -3.18
C ALA A 31 -14.26 1.96 -3.84
N GLU A 32 -15.30 2.78 -3.73
CA GLU A 32 -16.65 2.48 -4.24
C GLU A 32 -16.71 2.38 -5.76
N ASP A 33 -15.75 2.97 -6.48
CA ASP A 33 -15.67 2.88 -7.95
C ASP A 33 -15.36 1.44 -8.42
N LEU A 34 -14.94 0.56 -7.50
CA LEU A 34 -14.67 -0.86 -7.78
C LEU A 34 -15.94 -1.72 -7.71
N LEU A 35 -17.04 -1.18 -7.20
CA LEU A 35 -18.31 -1.90 -7.06
C LEU A 35 -19.25 -1.64 -8.24
N PRO A 36 -20.10 -2.59 -8.61
CA PRO A 36 -20.05 -4.02 -8.24
C PRO A 36 -19.12 -4.83 -9.16
N ASP A 37 -18.55 -4.20 -10.19
CA ASP A 37 -17.95 -4.89 -11.33
C ASP A 37 -16.64 -5.63 -11.00
N TYR A 38 -15.88 -5.15 -10.01
CA TYR A 38 -14.59 -5.72 -9.61
C TYR A 38 -14.61 -6.34 -8.22
N LEU A 39 -15.52 -5.88 -7.35
CA LEU A 39 -15.72 -6.37 -5.99
C LEU A 39 -17.22 -6.39 -5.67
N ALA A 40 -17.66 -7.37 -4.88
CA ALA A 40 -19.03 -7.39 -4.35
C ALA A 40 -19.18 -6.40 -3.18
N GLU A 41 -18.13 -6.25 -2.37
CA GLU A 41 -18.04 -5.31 -1.26
C GLU A 41 -16.57 -4.92 -1.04
N ILE A 42 -16.34 -3.80 -0.36
CA ILE A 42 -14.97 -3.40 0.01
C ILE A 42 -14.49 -4.27 1.16
N PRO A 43 -13.33 -4.96 1.04
CA PRO A 43 -12.87 -5.84 2.11
C PRO A 43 -12.66 -5.09 3.43
N ILE A 44 -13.11 -5.70 4.51
CA ILE A 44 -13.01 -5.14 5.87
C ILE A 44 -11.61 -5.36 6.45
N ASP A 45 -11.05 -4.32 7.06
CA ASP A 45 -9.80 -4.33 7.82
C ASP A 45 -9.98 -5.16 9.11
N PRO A 46 -9.19 -6.22 9.32
CA PRO A 46 -9.33 -7.06 10.52
C PRO A 46 -8.96 -6.34 11.82
N PHE A 47 -8.29 -5.19 11.78
CA PHE A 47 -7.84 -4.49 13.00
C PHE A 47 -8.89 -3.53 13.58
N ASP A 48 -9.69 -2.86 12.75
CA ASP A 48 -10.68 -1.88 13.23
C ASP A 48 -12.13 -2.18 12.78
N GLY A 49 -12.33 -3.25 12.01
CA GLY A 49 -13.64 -3.65 11.50
C GLY A 49 -14.24 -2.70 10.47
N LYS A 50 -13.45 -1.77 9.91
CA LYS A 50 -13.89 -0.80 8.89
C LYS A 50 -13.37 -1.21 7.51
N PRO A 51 -13.94 -0.70 6.41
CA PRO A 51 -13.39 -0.96 5.08
C PRO A 51 -11.91 -0.58 4.97
N LEU A 52 -11.13 -1.42 4.29
CA LEU A 52 -9.76 -1.09 3.90
C LEU A 52 -9.73 0.23 3.12
N LYS A 53 -8.63 0.97 3.26
CA LYS A 53 -8.54 2.33 2.74
C LYS A 53 -7.81 2.34 1.41
N LEU A 54 -8.37 3.08 0.45
CA LEU A 54 -7.76 3.39 -0.83
C LEU A 54 -7.50 4.88 -0.90
N LYS A 55 -6.28 5.26 -1.25
CA LYS A 55 -5.92 6.66 -1.50
C LYS A 55 -5.21 6.79 -2.82
N THR A 56 -5.77 7.60 -3.72
CA THR A 56 -5.12 7.95 -4.98
C THR A 56 -4.04 8.99 -4.73
N LEU A 57 -2.84 8.71 -5.23
CA LEU A 57 -1.66 9.55 -5.11
C LEU A 57 -1.04 9.77 -6.50
N PRO A 58 -0.18 10.79 -6.68
CA PRO A 58 0.60 10.92 -7.90
C PRO A 58 1.35 9.61 -8.20
N GLY A 59 1.18 9.10 -9.42
CA GLY A 59 1.87 7.88 -9.88
C GLY A 59 1.28 6.56 -9.37
N GLY A 60 0.19 6.55 -8.60
CA GLY A 60 -0.30 5.28 -8.04
C GLY A 60 -1.48 5.33 -7.06
N LEU A 61 -1.65 4.21 -6.34
CA LEU A 61 -2.54 4.08 -5.19
C LEU A 61 -1.77 3.64 -3.95
N ASP A 62 -2.13 4.20 -2.81
CA ASP A 62 -1.80 3.67 -1.49
C ASP A 62 -3.05 2.96 -0.95
N LEU A 63 -2.98 1.64 -0.89
CA LEU A 63 -3.97 0.82 -0.21
C LEU A 63 -3.43 0.46 1.17
N TYR A 64 -4.19 0.66 2.23
CA TYR A 64 -3.66 0.39 3.56
C TYR A 64 -4.69 -0.11 4.57
N SER A 65 -4.19 -0.99 5.43
CA SER A 65 -4.81 -1.32 6.72
C SER A 65 -4.24 -0.41 7.80
N VAL A 66 -5.05 -0.12 8.81
CA VAL A 66 -4.60 0.64 9.99
C VAL A 66 -3.50 -0.08 10.77
N GLY A 67 -3.41 -1.41 10.64
CA GLY A 67 -2.47 -2.23 11.39
C GLY A 67 -2.83 -2.33 12.88
N PRO A 68 -1.98 -2.98 13.70
CA PRO A 68 -2.13 -2.97 15.15
C PRO A 68 -2.04 -1.53 15.68
N GLU A 69 -2.62 -1.25 16.85
CA GLU A 69 -2.95 0.08 17.43
C GLU A 69 -1.93 1.23 17.24
N ASP A 70 -0.66 0.94 16.95
CA ASP A 70 0.39 1.92 16.74
C ASP A 70 0.45 2.45 15.29
N LYS A 71 0.32 3.78 15.11
CA LYS A 71 0.25 4.44 13.78
C LYS A 71 1.46 4.18 12.88
N ASN A 72 2.60 3.79 13.45
CA ASN A 72 3.80 3.46 12.70
C ASN A 72 3.74 2.09 12.00
N TRP A 73 2.75 1.25 12.31
CA TRP A 73 2.66 -0.12 11.79
C TRP A 73 1.56 -0.33 10.75
N ARG A 74 1.11 0.75 10.11
CA ARG A 74 0.18 0.64 8.98
C ARG A 74 0.73 -0.29 7.92
N ILE A 75 -0.13 -1.18 7.43
CA ILE A 75 0.25 -2.13 6.39
C ILE A 75 -0.09 -1.50 5.06
N HIS A 76 0.92 -0.95 4.39
CA HIS A 76 0.79 -0.29 3.09
C HIS A 76 1.03 -1.25 1.92
N PHE A 77 0.17 -1.17 0.92
CA PHE A 77 0.30 -1.80 -0.40
C PHE A 77 0.26 -0.70 -1.47
N TYR A 78 1.43 -0.38 -2.04
CA TYR A 78 1.55 0.64 -3.07
C TYR A 78 1.40 0.03 -4.47
N LEU A 79 0.45 0.53 -5.25
CA LEU A 79 0.30 0.23 -6.67
C LEU A 79 0.83 1.39 -7.52
N GLY A 80 1.48 1.07 -8.64
CA GLY A 80 2.07 2.04 -9.55
C GLY A 80 3.57 2.19 -9.33
N ARG A 81 4.34 2.16 -10.44
CA ARG A 81 5.81 2.14 -10.40
C ARG A 81 6.36 3.39 -9.71
N ASP A 82 5.86 4.56 -10.08
CA ASP A 82 6.40 5.83 -9.60
C ASP A 82 6.15 6.00 -8.10
N LEU A 83 4.94 5.68 -7.65
CA LEU A 83 4.60 5.69 -6.23
C LEU A 83 5.40 4.64 -5.44
N TYR A 84 5.57 3.44 -5.99
CA TYR A 84 6.36 2.38 -5.35
C TYR A 84 7.83 2.80 -5.22
N GLU A 85 8.42 3.38 -6.26
CA GLU A 85 9.79 3.89 -6.22
C GLU A 85 9.93 4.97 -5.14
N GLU A 86 8.97 5.92 -5.07
CA GLU A 86 8.99 7.01 -4.08
C GLU A 86 8.83 6.49 -2.64
N LYS A 87 7.89 5.58 -2.39
CA LYS A 87 7.53 5.17 -1.01
C LYS A 87 8.31 3.99 -0.47
N ARG A 88 8.85 3.12 -1.34
CA ARG A 88 9.58 1.90 -0.90
C ARG A 88 11.06 1.95 -1.27
N VAL A 89 11.41 2.36 -2.50
CA VAL A 89 12.77 2.19 -3.01
C VAL A 89 13.69 3.32 -2.57
N LYS A 90 13.30 4.59 -2.78
CA LYS A 90 14.14 5.74 -2.38
C LYS A 90 14.46 5.76 -0.88
N PRO A 91 13.49 5.59 0.04
CA PRO A 91 13.80 5.60 1.46
C PRO A 91 14.76 4.47 1.86
N ALA A 92 14.57 3.26 1.30
CA ALA A 92 15.45 2.13 1.55
C ALA A 92 16.88 2.36 1.03
N ARG A 93 17.04 3.00 -0.14
CA ARG A 93 18.35 3.39 -0.67
C ARG A 93 19.03 4.41 0.23
N GLU A 94 18.32 5.47 0.63
CA GLU A 94 18.87 6.51 1.52
C GLU A 94 19.28 5.93 2.89
N GLU A 95 18.48 5.02 3.45
CA GLU A 95 18.81 4.33 4.70
C GLU A 95 20.07 3.47 4.54
N PHE A 96 20.18 2.74 3.43
CA PHE A 96 21.37 1.94 3.12
C PHE A 96 22.64 2.79 2.97
N GLU A 97 22.54 3.92 2.27
CA GLU A 97 23.65 4.88 2.10
C GLU A 97 24.08 5.50 3.43
N LYS A 98 23.14 5.91 4.28
CA LYS A 98 23.44 6.42 5.63
C LYS A 98 24.14 5.38 6.49
N ASN A 99 23.68 4.13 6.46
CA ASN A 99 24.22 3.05 7.25
C ASN A 99 25.62 2.59 6.78
N THR A 100 25.93 2.73 5.49
CA THR A 100 27.26 2.42 4.95
C THR A 100 28.26 3.57 5.17
N ALA A 101 27.81 4.83 5.02
CA ALA A 101 28.62 6.01 5.33
C ALA A 101 29.05 6.07 6.82
N GLY A 102 28.15 5.71 7.74
CA GLY A 102 28.45 5.68 9.18
C GLY A 102 29.45 4.59 9.59
N LYS A 103 29.54 3.48 8.84
CA LYS A 103 30.48 2.38 9.13
C LYS A 103 31.92 2.67 8.69
N SER A 104 32.12 3.57 7.72
CA SER A 104 33.47 3.93 7.24
C SER A 104 34.22 4.90 8.17
N ALA A 105 33.54 5.47 9.18
CA ALA A 105 34.12 6.46 10.10
C ALA A 105 34.63 5.87 11.44
N VAL A 106 34.42 4.58 11.71
CA VAL A 106 34.78 3.94 13.01
C VAL A 106 36.00 3.01 12.89
N SER A 107 36.64 2.96 11.73
CA SER A 107 37.85 2.16 11.50
C SER A 107 39.09 3.05 11.36
N HIS A 108 39.51 3.71 12.45
CA HIS A 108 40.87 4.21 12.65
C HIS A 108 41.20 4.19 14.14
#